data_AF-A0A125YLH7-F1
#
_entry.id   AF-A0A125YLH7-F1
#
_cell.length_a   1.000
_cell.length_b   1.000
_cell.length_c   1.000
_cell.angle_alpha   90.00
_cell.angle_beta   90.00
_cell.angle_gamma   90.00
#
_symmetry.space_group_name_H-M   'P 1'
#
loop_
_entity.id
_entity.type
_entity.pdbx_description
1 polymer ?
#
loop_
_entity_poly.entity_id
_entity_poly.type
_entity_poly.pdbx_seq_one_letter_code
_entity_poly.pdbx_strand_id
1 'polypeptide(L)'
;MARRFVAFSLALAVGTWREVAALNPLQMMKTSARMGGVINDIADEFKLAFDTLPSTEQLEQTILHKNAEDMEKLDAAVANEAKRKPTHLCEGPSYKRDYSAPCPAGWQQLQNGQCWGRRYRGPCEALHFLSHFSEEQKTAFENNCCAYWPEVKAPAKYKKVLARGPVSYHQCLPVVHLLSSISFRKVEPVTGDIIAPKM
;
A
#
# COMPACT_ATOMS: atom_id res chain seq x y z
N MET A 1 -18.36 67.93 -48.26
CA MET A 1 -17.22 66.99 -48.23
C MET A 1 -17.60 65.52 -47.97
N ALA A 2 -18.87 65.16 -47.76
CA ALA A 2 -19.27 63.77 -47.48
C ALA A 2 -19.51 62.87 -48.72
N ARG A 3 -19.76 63.45 -49.91
CA ARG A 3 -20.06 62.66 -51.14
C ARG A 3 -18.84 62.04 -51.82
N ARG A 4 -17.62 62.52 -51.53
CA ARG A 4 -16.38 62.00 -52.13
C ARG A 4 -15.79 60.81 -51.37
N PHE A 5 -16.07 60.68 -50.07
CA PHE A 5 -15.58 59.57 -49.25
C PHE A 5 -16.32 58.25 -49.53
N VAL A 6 -17.63 58.29 -49.79
CA VAL A 6 -18.43 57.07 -50.05
C VAL A 6 -18.03 56.38 -51.37
N ALA A 7 -17.62 57.15 -52.38
CA ALA A 7 -17.16 56.61 -53.66
C ALA A 7 -15.80 55.88 -53.56
N PHE A 8 -14.90 56.35 -52.69
CA PHE A 8 -13.61 55.71 -52.46
C PHE A 8 -13.74 54.41 -51.64
N SER A 9 -14.68 54.35 -50.69
CA SER A 9 -14.95 53.13 -49.91
C SER A 9 -15.58 52.00 -50.73
N LEU A 10 -16.43 52.33 -51.72
CA LEU A 10 -17.01 51.33 -52.62
C LEU A 10 -16.00 50.80 -53.66
N ALA A 11 -15.05 51.64 -54.12
CA ALA A 11 -14.02 51.19 -55.06
C ALA A 11 -13.04 50.18 -54.43
N LEU A 12 -12.71 50.32 -53.14
CA LEU A 12 -11.85 49.38 -52.41
C LEU A 12 -12.58 48.07 -52.05
N ALA A 13 -13.90 48.08 -51.93
CA ALA A 13 -14.70 46.87 -51.73
C ALA A 13 -14.96 46.09 -53.05
N VAL A 14 -14.96 46.75 -54.21
CA VAL A 14 -15.09 46.08 -55.52
C VAL A 14 -13.72 45.65 -56.07
N GLY A 15 -12.63 46.33 -55.69
CA GLY A 15 -11.26 46.00 -56.08
C GLY A 15 -10.72 44.70 -55.44
N THR A 16 -11.22 44.31 -54.27
CA THR A 16 -10.77 43.09 -53.57
C THR A 16 -11.62 41.85 -53.86
N TRP A 17 -12.79 42.00 -54.48
CA TRP A 17 -13.62 40.87 -54.91
C TRP A 17 -13.37 40.44 -56.36
N ARG A 18 -12.65 41.27 -57.15
CA ARG A 18 -12.35 40.95 -58.54
C ARG A 18 -11.18 39.98 -58.74
N GLU A 19 -10.37 39.74 -57.70
CA GLU A 19 -9.28 38.75 -57.77
C GLU A 19 -9.71 37.34 -57.35
N VAL A 20 -10.81 37.19 -56.59
CA VAL A 20 -11.33 35.88 -56.16
C VAL A 20 -12.18 35.21 -57.26
N ALA A 21 -12.64 35.96 -58.26
CA ALA A 21 -13.58 35.48 -59.28
C ALA A 21 -12.92 34.90 -60.55
N ALA A 22 -11.58 34.81 -60.63
CA ALA A 22 -10.88 34.34 -61.82
C ALA A 22 -9.94 33.15 -61.53
N LEU A 23 -10.37 32.20 -60.70
CA LEU A 23 -9.81 30.86 -60.80
C LEU A 23 -10.36 30.20 -62.07
N ASN A 24 -9.54 30.23 -63.13
CA ASN A 24 -9.77 29.47 -64.35
C ASN A 24 -10.14 28.02 -63.99
N PRO A 25 -11.17 27.40 -64.61
CA PRO A 25 -11.59 26.02 -64.33
C PRO A 25 -10.42 25.01 -64.28
N LEU A 26 -9.39 25.21 -65.11
CA LEU A 26 -8.17 24.39 -65.10
C LEU A 26 -7.33 24.57 -63.83
N GLN A 27 -7.29 25.77 -63.25
CA GLN A 27 -6.60 26.03 -61.98
C GLN A 27 -7.34 25.34 -60.83
N MET A 28 -8.68 25.37 -60.83
CA MET A 28 -9.48 24.66 -59.83
C MET A 28 -9.27 23.14 -59.89
N MET A 29 -9.24 22.55 -61.10
CA MET A 29 -8.95 21.12 -61.28
C MET A 29 -7.53 20.73 -60.83
N LYS A 30 -6.52 21.59 -61.06
CA LYS A 30 -5.15 21.35 -60.57
C LYS A 30 -5.07 21.42 -59.04
N THR A 31 -5.76 22.35 -58.42
CA THR A 31 -5.80 22.45 -56.95
C THR A 31 -6.51 21.27 -56.30
N SER A 32 -7.60 20.76 -56.89
CA SER A 32 -8.30 19.58 -56.37
C SER A 32 -7.46 18.30 -56.55
N ALA A 33 -6.80 18.14 -57.70
CA ALA A 33 -5.89 17.01 -57.93
C ALA A 33 -4.70 17.04 -56.96
N ARG A 34 -4.13 18.22 -56.70
CA ARG A 34 -3.05 18.39 -55.71
C ARG A 34 -3.50 18.01 -54.31
N MET A 35 -4.69 18.46 -53.90
CA MET A 35 -5.26 18.12 -52.59
C MET A 35 -5.57 16.62 -52.48
N GLY A 36 -6.06 15.98 -53.54
CA GLY A 36 -6.23 14.53 -53.60
C GLY A 36 -4.92 13.75 -53.47
N GLY A 37 -3.83 14.25 -54.07
CA GLY A 37 -2.49 13.68 -53.91
C GLY A 37 -2.03 13.69 -52.45
N VAL A 38 -2.17 14.83 -51.77
CA VAL A 38 -1.80 14.95 -50.34
C VAL A 38 -2.58 13.98 -49.44
N ILE A 39 -3.86 13.75 -49.73
CA ILE A 39 -4.68 12.79 -48.96
C ILE A 39 -4.16 11.35 -49.15
N ASN A 40 -3.77 10.99 -50.38
CA ASN A 40 -3.20 9.68 -50.66
C ASN A 40 -1.84 9.50 -49.97
N ASP A 41 -0.99 10.52 -50.00
CA ASP A 41 0.32 10.48 -49.32
C ASP A 41 0.15 10.25 -47.81
N ILE A 42 -0.82 10.94 -47.18
CA ILE A 42 -1.16 10.73 -45.75
C ILE A 42 -1.69 9.32 -45.52
N ALA A 43 -2.58 8.82 -46.40
CA ALA A 43 -3.13 7.48 -46.28
C ALA A 43 -2.05 6.39 -46.38
N ASP A 44 -1.07 6.58 -47.27
CA ASP A 44 0.06 5.67 -47.42
C ASP A 44 0.97 5.67 -46.19
N GLU A 45 1.20 6.84 -45.56
CA GLU A 45 1.96 6.93 -44.30
C GLU A 45 1.26 6.21 -43.14
N PHE A 46 -0.04 6.42 -42.99
CA PHE A 46 -0.83 5.71 -41.97
C PHE A 46 -0.83 4.20 -42.19
N LYS A 47 -0.93 3.77 -43.45
CA LYS A 47 -0.86 2.35 -43.80
C LYS A 47 0.51 1.77 -43.47
N LEU A 48 1.58 2.47 -43.83
CA LEU A 48 2.94 2.06 -43.50
C LEU A 48 3.14 1.97 -41.97
N ALA A 49 2.68 2.97 -41.22
CA ALA A 49 2.75 2.97 -39.76
C ALA A 49 1.97 1.80 -39.14
N PHE A 50 0.77 1.51 -39.66
CA PHE A 50 -0.04 0.37 -39.22
C PHE A 50 0.63 -0.97 -39.52
N ASP A 51 1.17 -1.13 -40.73
CA ASP A 51 1.90 -2.34 -41.15
C ASP A 51 3.20 -2.53 -40.33
N THR A 52 3.79 -1.46 -39.80
CA THR A 52 4.93 -1.52 -38.89
C THR A 52 4.58 -1.80 -37.43
N LEU A 53 3.29 -1.83 -37.06
CA LEU A 53 2.90 -2.16 -35.70
C LEU A 53 3.27 -3.63 -35.40
N PRO A 54 3.80 -3.91 -34.20
CA PRO A 54 4.11 -5.28 -33.81
C PRO A 54 2.83 -6.12 -33.75
N SER A 55 2.97 -7.41 -34.05
CA SER A 55 1.87 -8.36 -33.87
C SER A 55 1.55 -8.55 -32.38
N THR A 56 0.34 -9.01 -32.07
CA THR A 56 -0.06 -9.32 -30.70
C THR A 56 0.91 -10.29 -30.01
N GLU A 57 1.43 -11.27 -30.74
CA GLU A 57 2.44 -12.21 -30.24
C GLU A 57 3.75 -11.51 -29.87
N GLN A 58 4.23 -10.57 -30.70
CA GLN A 58 5.44 -9.80 -30.41
C GLN A 58 5.25 -8.91 -29.17
N LEU A 59 4.06 -8.34 -28.98
CA LEU A 59 3.72 -7.60 -27.76
C LEU A 59 3.75 -8.52 -26.53
N GLU A 60 3.11 -9.69 -26.59
CA GLU A 60 3.08 -10.65 -25.48
C GLU A 60 4.49 -11.08 -25.09
N GLN A 61 5.34 -11.43 -26.06
CA GLN A 61 6.74 -11.79 -25.82
C GLN A 61 7.51 -10.63 -25.17
N THR A 62 7.28 -9.40 -25.63
CA THR A 62 7.91 -8.20 -25.06
C THR A 62 7.48 -7.96 -23.62
N ILE A 63 6.20 -8.14 -23.31
CA ILE A 63 5.66 -8.00 -21.94
C ILE A 63 6.29 -9.07 -21.04
N LEU A 64 6.34 -10.32 -21.48
CA LEU A 64 6.94 -11.41 -20.71
C LEU A 64 8.42 -11.17 -20.42
N HIS A 65 9.18 -10.70 -21.43
CA HIS A 65 10.59 -10.34 -21.26
C HIS A 65 10.76 -9.20 -20.25
N LYS A 66 10.03 -8.10 -20.41
CA LYS A 66 10.12 -6.94 -19.50
C LYS A 66 9.70 -7.30 -18.08
N ASN A 67 8.63 -8.07 -17.93
CA ASN A 67 8.19 -8.56 -16.63
C ASN A 67 9.29 -9.40 -15.97
N ALA A 68 9.94 -10.30 -16.70
CA ALA A 68 11.04 -11.10 -16.15
C ALA A 68 12.21 -10.23 -15.68
N GLU A 69 12.61 -9.25 -16.51
CA GLU A 69 13.69 -8.31 -16.19
C GLU A 69 13.35 -7.45 -14.95
N ASP A 70 12.12 -6.93 -14.88
CA ASP A 70 11.69 -6.08 -13.77
C ASP A 70 11.55 -6.90 -12.47
N MET A 71 11.11 -8.15 -12.56
CA MET A 71 11.06 -9.06 -11.42
C MET A 71 12.47 -9.38 -10.90
N GLU A 72 13.45 -9.60 -11.78
CA GLU A 72 14.85 -9.83 -11.37
C GLU A 72 15.44 -8.59 -10.67
N LYS A 73 15.17 -7.38 -11.20
CA LYS A 73 15.59 -6.14 -10.55
C LYS A 73 14.93 -5.96 -9.19
N LEU A 74 13.66 -6.33 -9.05
CA LEU A 74 12.92 -6.24 -7.80
C LEU A 74 13.50 -7.20 -6.75
N ASP A 75 13.78 -8.44 -7.13
CA ASP A 75 14.42 -9.44 -6.25
C ASP A 75 15.80 -8.98 -5.77
N ALA A 76 16.60 -8.39 -6.67
CA ALA A 76 17.89 -7.82 -6.32
C ALA A 76 17.77 -6.63 -5.35
N ALA A 77 16.74 -5.78 -5.52
CA ALA A 77 16.47 -4.67 -4.61
C ALA A 77 16.05 -5.16 -3.22
N VAL A 78 15.13 -6.12 -3.13
CA VAL A 78 14.71 -6.74 -1.86
C VAL A 78 15.89 -7.39 -1.14
N ALA A 79 16.76 -8.08 -1.86
CA ALA A 79 17.97 -8.68 -1.29
C ALA A 79 18.95 -7.62 -0.73
N ASN A 80 19.02 -6.44 -1.36
CA ASN A 80 19.83 -5.33 -0.86
C ASN A 80 19.20 -4.65 0.36
N GLU A 81 17.88 -4.51 0.41
CA GLU A 81 17.16 -4.00 1.57
C GLU A 81 17.34 -4.90 2.79
N ALA A 82 17.27 -6.23 2.60
CA ALA A 82 17.54 -7.19 3.68
C ALA A 82 18.97 -7.09 4.25
N LYS A 83 19.94 -6.64 3.44
CA LYS A 83 21.34 -6.41 3.87
C LYS A 83 21.56 -5.03 4.47
N ARG A 84 20.62 -4.09 4.28
CA ARG A 84 20.80 -2.71 4.70
C ARG A 84 20.74 -2.63 6.23
N LYS A 85 21.89 -2.36 6.85
CA LYS A 85 21.96 -2.13 8.30
C LYS A 85 21.18 -0.86 8.65
N PRO A 86 20.45 -0.83 9.78
CA PRO A 86 19.81 0.39 10.28
C PRO A 86 20.84 1.53 10.33
N THR A 87 20.47 2.69 9.77
CA THR A 87 21.33 3.88 9.70
C THR A 87 21.59 4.51 11.07
N HIS A 88 20.86 4.08 12.09
CA HIS A 88 20.97 4.53 13.46
C HIS A 88 21.26 3.33 14.37
N LEU A 89 22.03 3.54 15.44
CA LEU A 89 22.25 2.54 16.48
C LEU A 89 21.27 2.81 17.62
N CYS A 90 20.33 1.90 17.83
CA CYS A 90 19.48 1.90 19.01
C CYS A 90 20.23 1.25 20.18
N GLU A 91 20.37 1.96 21.31
CA GLU A 91 20.94 1.38 22.52
C GLU A 91 19.86 0.63 23.30
N GLY A 92 19.88 -0.70 23.23
CA GLY A 92 18.87 -1.55 23.84
C GLY A 92 18.89 -1.49 25.38
N PRO A 93 17.72 -1.53 26.05
CA PRO A 93 17.66 -1.53 27.51
C PRO A 93 18.15 -2.85 28.12
N SER A 94 18.67 -2.83 29.35
CA SER A 94 19.27 -4.00 30.01
C SER A 94 18.30 -5.04 30.62
N TYR A 95 17.00 -4.74 30.71
CA TYR A 95 15.96 -5.64 31.29
C TYR A 95 15.47 -6.74 30.31
N LYS A 96 14.38 -7.47 30.63
CA LYS A 96 13.71 -8.39 29.68
C LYS A 96 12.40 -7.77 29.17
N ARG A 97 12.18 -7.78 27.85
CA ARG A 97 10.98 -7.18 27.20
C ARG A 97 9.74 -8.02 27.43
N ASP A 98 8.64 -7.35 27.71
CA ASP A 98 7.30 -7.91 27.75
C ASP A 98 6.57 -7.60 26.43
N TYR A 99 6.69 -8.51 25.46
CA TYR A 99 6.01 -8.41 24.17
C TYR A 99 4.51 -8.75 24.24
N SER A 100 3.98 -9.12 25.41
CA SER A 100 2.53 -9.25 25.60
C SER A 100 1.83 -7.88 25.60
N ALA A 101 2.57 -6.80 25.89
CA ALA A 101 2.04 -5.45 25.83
C ALA A 101 1.73 -5.03 24.37
N PRO A 102 0.59 -4.36 24.14
CA PRO A 102 0.18 -3.93 22.80
C PRO A 102 1.06 -2.81 22.25
N CYS A 103 1.60 -1.95 23.12
CA CYS A 103 2.38 -0.78 22.74
C CYS A 103 3.73 -0.71 23.48
N PRO A 104 4.73 -0.03 22.89
CA PRO A 104 6.01 0.23 23.55
C PRO A 104 5.85 1.03 24.86
N ALA A 105 6.87 0.98 25.70
CA ALA A 105 6.90 1.70 26.97
C ALA A 105 6.78 3.22 26.75
N GLY A 106 5.87 3.87 27.48
CA GLY A 106 5.61 5.31 27.36
C GLY A 106 4.77 5.72 26.15
N TRP A 107 4.32 4.77 25.32
CA TRP A 107 3.39 5.03 24.23
C TRP A 107 1.95 4.89 24.70
N GLN A 108 1.07 5.74 24.17
CA GLN A 108 -0.35 5.71 24.51
C GLN A 108 -1.09 4.83 23.50
N GLN A 109 -1.85 3.85 23.98
CA GLN A 109 -2.79 3.11 23.13
C GLN A 109 -4.05 3.96 22.90
N LEU A 110 -4.38 4.18 21.64
CA LEU A 110 -5.60 4.85 21.19
C LEU A 110 -6.76 3.85 21.10
N GLN A 111 -8.00 4.36 21.08
CA GLN A 111 -9.20 3.52 21.06
C GLN A 111 -9.31 2.63 19.81
N ASN A 112 -8.71 3.07 18.69
CA ASN A 112 -8.63 2.31 17.45
C ASN A 112 -7.55 1.21 17.48
N GLY A 113 -6.83 1.03 18.58
CA GLY A 113 -5.75 0.05 18.71
C GLY A 113 -4.38 0.53 18.22
N GLN A 114 -4.24 1.78 17.79
CA GLN A 114 -2.95 2.37 17.46
C GLN A 114 -2.14 2.71 18.71
N CYS A 115 -0.82 2.65 18.60
CA CYS A 115 0.12 3.10 19.59
C CYS A 115 0.67 4.46 19.16
N TRP A 116 0.61 5.45 20.05
CA TRP A 116 1.09 6.81 19.78
C TRP A 116 2.19 7.24 20.76
N GLY A 117 3.40 7.43 20.23
CA GLY A 117 4.55 7.96 20.94
C GLY A 117 4.57 9.49 20.98
N ARG A 118 3.76 10.13 21.83
CA ARG A 118 3.70 11.61 21.92
C ARG A 118 5.03 12.31 22.21
N ARG A 119 5.96 11.60 22.85
CA ARG A 119 7.31 12.08 23.21
C ARG A 119 8.43 11.35 22.46
N TYR A 120 8.06 10.54 21.48
CA TYR A 120 9.01 9.76 20.70
C TYR A 120 9.83 10.67 19.77
N ARG A 121 11.16 10.48 19.78
CA ARG A 121 12.13 11.23 18.96
C ARG A 121 13.04 10.29 18.17
N GLY A 122 12.58 9.05 17.96
CA GLY A 122 13.34 8.09 17.18
C GLY A 122 13.15 8.31 15.68
N PRO A 123 13.75 7.41 14.87
CA PRO A 123 13.83 7.55 13.42
C PRO A 123 12.55 7.17 12.67
N CYS A 124 11.62 6.46 13.31
CA CYS A 124 10.36 6.03 12.69
C CYS A 124 9.23 7.04 12.90
N GLU A 125 8.05 6.73 12.38
CA GLU A 125 6.83 7.47 12.70
C GLU A 125 6.38 7.20 14.14
N ALA A 126 5.67 8.16 14.73
CA ALA A 126 5.23 8.06 16.12
C ALA A 126 3.90 7.30 16.28
N LEU A 127 3.24 6.86 15.19
CA LEU A 127 1.89 6.29 15.21
C LEU A 127 1.86 4.97 14.43
N HIS A 128 1.63 3.84 15.11
CA HIS A 128 1.64 2.52 14.48
C HIS A 128 0.61 1.56 15.07
N PHE A 129 0.14 0.60 14.27
CA PHE A 129 -0.66 -0.53 14.75
C PHE A 129 0.25 -1.70 15.11
N LEU A 130 0.57 -1.85 16.39
CA LEU A 130 1.52 -2.87 16.88
C LEU A 130 0.83 -4.01 17.66
N SER A 131 -0.48 -3.93 17.85
CA SER A 131 -1.27 -4.90 18.62
C SER A 131 -1.22 -6.32 18.04
N HIS A 132 -1.20 -6.43 16.71
CA HIS A 132 -1.26 -7.71 15.99
C HIS A 132 0.12 -8.27 15.60
N PHE A 133 1.20 -7.61 16.02
CA PHE A 133 2.55 -8.02 15.63
C PHE A 133 2.97 -9.25 16.44
N SER A 134 3.68 -10.18 15.78
CA SER A 134 4.37 -11.27 16.46
C SER A 134 5.52 -10.73 17.31
N GLU A 135 6.05 -11.54 18.22
CA GLU A 135 7.21 -11.19 19.05
C GLU A 135 8.44 -10.81 18.20
N GLU A 136 8.67 -11.54 17.11
CA GLU A 136 9.76 -11.26 16.16
C GLU A 136 9.56 -9.90 15.48
N GLN A 137 8.33 -9.59 15.05
CA GLN A 137 8.00 -8.31 14.42
C GLN A 137 8.14 -7.14 15.40
N LYS A 138 7.71 -7.31 16.66
CA LYS A 138 7.91 -6.32 17.72
C LYS A 138 9.39 -6.10 18.02
N THR A 139 10.18 -7.17 18.04
CA THR A 139 11.65 -7.11 18.20
C THR A 139 12.31 -6.36 17.05
N ALA A 140 11.91 -6.64 15.81
CA ALA A 140 12.41 -5.92 14.63
C ALA A 140 12.03 -4.43 14.69
N PHE A 141 10.80 -4.11 15.10
CA PHE A 141 10.36 -2.73 15.29
C PHE A 141 11.15 -2.01 16.38
N GLU A 142 11.39 -2.66 17.53
CA GLU A 142 12.21 -2.11 18.61
C GLU A 142 13.62 -1.74 18.14
N ASN A 143 14.26 -2.63 17.37
CA ASN A 143 15.61 -2.43 16.85
C ASN A 143 15.68 -1.39 15.71
N ASN A 144 14.63 -1.26 14.92
CA ASN A 144 14.57 -0.33 13.78
C ASN A 144 14.05 1.05 14.16
N CYS A 145 13.34 1.18 15.29
CA CYS A 145 12.69 2.41 15.70
C CYS A 145 13.15 2.91 17.07
N CYS A 146 14.01 2.19 17.78
CA CYS A 146 14.42 2.53 19.15
C CYS A 146 13.21 2.76 20.08
N ALA A 147 12.17 1.93 19.91
CA ALA A 147 10.93 1.99 20.67
C ALA A 147 10.79 0.68 21.44
N TYR A 148 11.09 0.72 22.74
CA TYR A 148 11.27 -0.48 23.55
C TYR A 148 9.99 -0.92 24.25
N TRP A 149 9.77 -2.23 24.33
CA TRP A 149 8.66 -2.78 25.11
C TRP A 149 8.89 -2.68 26.62
N PRO A 150 7.81 -2.66 27.44
CA PRO A 150 7.92 -2.60 28.89
C PRO A 150 8.64 -3.82 29.47
N GLU A 151 9.09 -3.72 30.72
CA GLU A 151 9.74 -4.84 31.41
C GLU A 151 8.74 -5.95 31.79
N VAL A 152 9.15 -7.20 31.68
CA VAL A 152 8.39 -8.34 32.22
C VAL A 152 8.27 -8.16 33.72
N LYS A 153 7.06 -7.82 34.18
CA LYS A 153 6.78 -7.77 35.61
C LYS A 153 6.92 -9.19 36.17
N ALA A 154 7.76 -9.34 37.20
CA ALA A 154 7.77 -10.58 37.97
C ALA A 154 6.34 -10.85 38.47
N PRO A 155 5.87 -12.12 38.46
CA PRO A 155 4.57 -12.44 39.04
C PRO A 155 4.54 -11.88 40.46
N ALA A 156 3.49 -11.11 40.76
CA ALA A 156 3.32 -10.55 42.09
C ALA A 156 3.49 -11.70 43.09
N LYS A 157 4.49 -11.59 43.99
CA LYS A 157 4.62 -12.51 45.12
C LYS A 157 3.37 -12.32 45.95
N TYR A 158 2.32 -13.08 45.67
CA TYR A 158 1.15 -13.11 46.53
C TYR A 158 1.69 -13.57 47.87
N LYS A 159 1.62 -12.69 48.88
CA LYS A 159 1.86 -13.12 50.25
C LYS A 159 0.78 -14.16 50.49
N LYS A 160 1.15 -15.45 50.58
CA LYS A 160 0.31 -16.44 51.24
C LYS A 160 0.10 -15.90 52.65
N VAL A 161 -1.02 -15.22 52.88
CA VAL A 161 -1.48 -14.99 54.24
C VAL A 161 -1.89 -16.37 54.71
N LEU A 162 -0.97 -17.05 55.39
CA LEU A 162 -1.28 -18.28 56.09
C LEU A 162 -2.21 -17.88 57.23
N ALA A 163 -3.51 -17.90 57.00
CA ALA A 163 -4.49 -17.67 58.05
C ALA A 163 -4.30 -18.78 59.10
N ARG A 164 -3.68 -18.44 60.23
CA ARG A 164 -3.62 -19.33 61.39
C ARG A 164 -4.92 -19.14 62.18
N GLY A 165 -5.95 -19.84 61.74
CA GLY A 165 -7.25 -19.91 62.39
C GLY A 165 -8.06 -21.05 61.79
N PRO A 166 -9.05 -21.61 62.50
CA PRO A 166 -9.94 -22.59 61.93
C PRO A 166 -10.62 -21.99 60.70
N VAL A 167 -10.52 -22.68 59.56
CA VAL A 167 -11.32 -22.37 58.38
C VAL A 167 -12.78 -22.59 58.77
N SER A 168 -13.54 -21.52 58.99
CA SER A 168 -14.97 -21.62 59.23
C SER A 168 -15.65 -22.01 57.91
N TYR A 169 -16.02 -23.27 57.79
CA TYR A 169 -16.66 -23.84 56.59
C TYR A 169 -18.03 -23.22 56.28
N HIS A 170 -18.62 -22.44 57.18
CA HIS A 170 -19.94 -21.81 56.97
C HIS A 170 -19.94 -20.62 55.99
N GLN A 171 -18.80 -20.20 55.44
CA GLN A 171 -18.74 -19.20 54.37
C GLN A 171 -18.39 -19.77 52.98
N CYS A 172 -18.20 -21.09 52.86
CA CYS A 172 -18.16 -21.74 51.56
C CYS A 172 -19.58 -22.16 51.16
N LEU A 173 -20.47 -21.19 50.97
CA LEU A 173 -21.67 -21.44 50.17
C LEU A 173 -21.22 -21.51 48.69
N PRO A 174 -21.39 -22.65 48.01
CA PRO A 174 -21.06 -22.74 46.61
C PRO A 174 -21.98 -21.77 45.84
N VAL A 175 -21.39 -20.88 45.04
CA VAL A 175 -22.13 -20.16 43.98
C VAL A 175 -22.44 -21.19 42.88
N VAL A 176 -23.25 -22.20 43.20
CA VAL A 176 -23.84 -23.15 42.24
C VAL A 176 -25.30 -22.82 41.93
N HIS A 177 -25.79 -21.67 42.37
CA HIS A 177 -27.19 -21.26 42.14
C HIS A 177 -27.41 -20.23 41.02
N LEU A 178 -26.42 -19.96 40.16
CA LEU A 178 -26.59 -19.00 39.05
C LEU A 178 -26.19 -19.50 37.66
N LEU A 179 -26.12 -20.82 37.42
CA LEU A 179 -26.03 -21.36 36.06
C LEU A 179 -26.96 -22.56 35.87
N SER A 180 -28.27 -22.34 35.99
CA SER A 180 -29.29 -23.28 35.52
C SER A 180 -29.55 -23.18 34.00
N SER A 181 -28.59 -22.70 33.19
CA SER A 181 -28.84 -22.48 31.76
C SER A 181 -27.70 -22.83 30.80
N ILE A 182 -26.59 -23.42 31.25
CA ILE A 182 -25.56 -23.89 30.32
C ILE A 182 -25.52 -25.41 30.34
N SER A 183 -26.18 -26.02 29.35
CA SER A 183 -26.05 -27.43 29.03
C SER A 183 -24.66 -27.67 28.44
N PHE A 184 -23.72 -28.17 29.24
CA PHE A 184 -22.48 -28.71 28.71
C PHE A 184 -22.74 -30.13 28.21
N ARG A 185 -22.64 -30.32 26.89
CA ARG A 185 -22.59 -31.66 26.27
C ARG A 185 -21.36 -32.39 26.83
N LYS A 186 -21.58 -33.63 27.27
CA LYS A 186 -20.56 -34.59 27.71
C LYS A 186 -19.55 -34.81 26.57
N VAL A 187 -18.30 -34.42 26.78
CA VAL A 187 -17.18 -34.84 25.92
C VAL A 187 -16.65 -36.14 26.51
N GLU A 188 -16.72 -37.22 25.74
CA GLU A 188 -16.15 -38.51 26.13
C GLU A 188 -14.62 -38.50 25.95
N PRO A 189 -13.87 -39.20 26.82
CA PRO A 189 -12.42 -39.22 26.76
C PRO A 189 -11.93 -40.07 25.58
N VAL A 190 -11.04 -39.51 24.76
CA VAL A 190 -10.32 -40.22 23.70
C VAL A 190 -9.20 -41.05 24.36
N THR A 191 -9.35 -42.37 24.39
CA THR A 191 -8.27 -43.30 24.66
C THR A 191 -7.35 -43.34 23.43
N GLY A 192 -6.14 -42.78 23.57
CA GLY A 192 -5.06 -42.91 22.60
C GLY A 192 -3.85 -43.56 23.25
N ASP A 193 -3.50 -44.75 22.79
CA ASP A 193 -2.39 -45.56 23.27
C ASP A 193 -1.04 -44.88 22.98
N ILE A 194 -0.21 -44.73 24.02
CA ILE A 194 1.18 -44.29 23.89
C ILE A 194 2.05 -45.54 23.64
N ILE A 195 2.56 -45.68 22.42
CA ILE A 195 3.60 -46.64 22.07
C ILE A 195 4.94 -46.09 22.57
N ALA A 196 5.57 -46.77 23.52
CA ALA A 196 6.92 -46.46 23.98
C ALA A 196 8.00 -46.93 22.98
N PRO A 197 9.10 -46.18 22.79
CA PRO A 197 10.22 -46.64 21.98
C PRO A 197 11.01 -47.72 22.72
N LYS A 198 11.39 -48.77 21.99
CA LYS A 198 12.20 -49.90 22.45
C LYS A 198 13.69 -49.51 22.41
N MET A 199 14.43 -49.89 23.46
CA MET A 199 15.90 -49.88 23.51
C MET A 199 16.50 -50.84 22.48
#